data_AF-A0A432UBX1-F1
#
_entry.id   AF-A0A432UBX1-F1
#
_cell.length_a   1.000
_cell.length_b   1.000
_cell.length_c   1.000
_cell.angle_alpha   90.00
_cell.angle_beta   90.00
_cell.angle_gamma   90.00
#
_symmetry.space_group_name_H-M   'P 1'
#
loop_
_entity.id
_entity.type
_entity.pdbx_description
1 polymer ?
#
loop_
_entity_poly.entity_id
_entity_poly.type
_entity_poly.pdbx_seq_one_letter_code
_entity_poly.pdbx_strand_id
1 'polypeptide(L)'
;IPTLVVIADIVDPVTKEPYHKDPRNIAKKAIEYLKSTGIGDTVYCGPEPEFFIFDDVKYDVGMNYSYYEVDSSEGWWRTGADENPNLGHKIKPKGGYFPVPPNDQLDHIRKVMAMKMEEAGLVVEALHHEVATGGQGEIDFRFGTLIEAADNIQWAKYIIKNVAKMFGKTATFMPKPLYGDNGTGMHTHMSIWKNGENLFHGDSYAGLSETALYFIGGIIKHAKAVCAFTNPTVNSYKRLVPGFEAPVNLCYSARNRSAAIRVPVVTSSKAKRIEVRFPDSSGAPYLAFTALLMAGLDGIENKIHPGEPVDKNLYDLPPEELKDIPTVPGSLEEAIDALEKDYEFLTKGGVMSEQFLEDYIEYKRKEEIDPVRLRPTPMEFMLYFDV
;
A
#
# COMPACT_ATOMS: atom_id res chain seq x y z
N ILE A 1 -20.34 8.96 26.40
CA ILE A 1 -21.25 7.81 26.21
C ILE A 1 -20.42 6.68 25.60
N PRO A 2 -20.32 5.49 26.21
CA PRO A 2 -19.63 4.35 25.60
C PRO A 2 -20.27 4.00 24.24
N THR A 3 -19.46 3.74 23.22
CA THR A 3 -19.92 3.41 21.86
C THR A 3 -19.25 2.12 21.41
N LEU A 4 -20.04 1.15 20.94
CA LEU A 4 -19.56 -0.06 20.27
C LEU A 4 -19.56 0.18 18.76
N VAL A 5 -18.45 -0.11 18.09
CA VAL A 5 -18.32 -0.01 16.64
C VAL A 5 -18.27 -1.43 16.07
N VAL A 6 -19.05 -1.67 15.01
CA VAL A 6 -19.20 -3.00 14.39
C VAL A 6 -18.98 -2.87 12.88
N ILE A 7 -18.17 -3.77 12.32
CA ILE A 7 -18.00 -3.90 10.87
C ILE A 7 -19.14 -4.75 10.32
N ALA A 8 -19.78 -4.29 9.25
CA ALA A 8 -20.90 -4.95 8.61
C ALA A 8 -20.71 -5.04 7.10
N ASP A 9 -21.34 -6.04 6.50
CA ASP A 9 -21.44 -6.17 5.04
C ASP A 9 -22.75 -5.53 4.56
N ILE A 10 -22.77 -5.10 3.29
CA ILE A 10 -23.98 -4.57 2.64
C ILE A 10 -24.73 -5.73 1.98
N VAL A 11 -26.04 -5.77 2.18
CA VAL A 11 -26.95 -6.74 1.54
C VAL A 11 -28.09 -6.01 0.85
N ASP A 12 -28.65 -6.62 -0.19
CA ASP A 12 -29.87 -6.13 -0.83
C ASP A 12 -31.04 -6.16 0.16
N PRO A 13 -31.82 -5.07 0.32
CA PRO A 13 -32.88 -5.02 1.32
C PRO A 13 -34.06 -5.96 1.03
N VAL A 14 -34.25 -6.38 -0.23
CA VAL A 14 -35.34 -7.25 -0.68
C VAL A 14 -34.89 -8.70 -0.73
N THR A 15 -33.85 -9.01 -1.51
CA THR A 15 -33.40 -10.40 -1.73
C THR A 15 -32.55 -10.94 -0.59
N LYS A 16 -31.97 -10.05 0.24
CA LYS A 16 -30.98 -10.36 1.29
C LYS A 16 -29.66 -10.91 0.75
N GLU A 17 -29.46 -10.90 -0.56
CA GLU A 17 -28.21 -11.33 -1.18
C GLU A 17 -27.07 -10.34 -0.91
N PRO A 18 -25.82 -10.82 -0.78
CA PRO A 18 -24.65 -9.95 -0.65
C PRO A 18 -24.54 -8.93 -1.78
N TYR A 19 -24.40 -7.65 -1.45
CA TYR A 19 -24.28 -6.60 -2.45
C TYR A 19 -22.95 -6.73 -3.23
N HIS A 20 -23.04 -6.79 -4.55
CA HIS A 20 -21.91 -7.13 -5.42
C HIS A 20 -20.83 -6.04 -5.52
N LYS A 21 -21.13 -4.79 -5.11
CA LYS A 21 -20.15 -3.69 -5.06
C LYS A 21 -19.62 -3.42 -3.65
N ASP A 22 -20.02 -4.20 -2.64
CA ASP A 22 -19.43 -4.12 -1.31
C ASP A 22 -18.01 -4.73 -1.33
N PRO A 23 -16.96 -3.94 -1.06
CA PRO A 23 -15.58 -4.44 -1.03
C PRO A 23 -15.38 -5.67 -0.14
N ARG A 24 -16.09 -5.74 1.00
CA ARG A 24 -15.94 -6.86 1.94
C ARG A 24 -16.58 -8.13 1.40
N ASN A 25 -17.73 -8.03 0.74
CA ASN A 25 -18.34 -9.16 0.04
C ASN A 25 -17.50 -9.61 -1.16
N ILE A 26 -16.90 -8.70 -1.93
CA ILE A 26 -15.97 -9.03 -3.02
C ILE A 26 -14.79 -9.86 -2.47
N ALA A 27 -14.18 -9.42 -1.37
CA ALA A 27 -13.09 -10.14 -0.73
C ALA A 27 -13.51 -11.55 -0.22
N LYS A 28 -14.73 -11.69 0.32
CA LYS A 28 -15.28 -13.00 0.70
C LYS A 28 -15.46 -13.91 -0.51
N LYS A 29 -15.98 -13.40 -1.62
CA LYS A 29 -16.10 -14.17 -2.87
C LYS A 29 -14.74 -14.66 -3.36
N ALA A 30 -13.69 -13.84 -3.24
CA ALA A 30 -12.33 -14.25 -3.61
C ALA A 30 -11.81 -15.43 -2.78
N ILE A 31 -12.11 -15.45 -1.48
CA ILE A 31 -11.78 -16.56 -0.58
C ILE A 31 -12.57 -17.83 -0.95
N GLU A 32 -13.86 -17.70 -1.25
CA GLU A 32 -14.66 -18.84 -1.72
C GLU A 32 -14.20 -19.35 -3.08
N TYR A 33 -13.77 -18.45 -3.97
CA TYR A 33 -13.15 -18.81 -5.24
C TYR A 33 -11.86 -19.61 -5.01
N LEU A 34 -10.94 -19.12 -4.18
CA LEU A 34 -9.72 -19.84 -3.78
C LEU A 34 -10.04 -21.28 -3.33
N LYS A 35 -11.03 -21.46 -2.44
CA LYS A 35 -11.46 -22.79 -1.98
C LYS A 35 -11.98 -23.65 -3.13
N SER A 36 -12.80 -23.07 -4.01
CA SER A 36 -13.40 -23.77 -5.17
C SER A 36 -12.36 -24.27 -6.18
N THR A 37 -11.22 -23.56 -6.33
CA THR A 37 -10.11 -23.99 -7.19
C THR A 37 -9.38 -25.23 -6.64
N GLY A 38 -9.51 -25.50 -5.35
CA GLY A 38 -8.74 -26.53 -4.65
C GLY A 38 -7.26 -26.19 -4.45
N ILE A 39 -6.80 -24.99 -4.83
CA ILE A 39 -5.40 -24.54 -4.63
C ILE A 39 -5.11 -24.41 -3.14
N GLY A 40 -5.96 -23.73 -2.38
CA GLY A 40 -5.82 -23.54 -0.93
C GLY A 40 -7.16 -23.27 -0.26
N ASP A 41 -7.15 -23.13 1.06
CA ASP A 41 -8.36 -22.82 1.86
C ASP A 41 -8.25 -21.48 2.60
N THR A 42 -7.03 -20.99 2.80
CA THR A 42 -6.74 -19.82 3.60
C THR A 42 -5.67 -18.98 2.92
N VAL A 43 -5.87 -17.66 2.90
CA VAL A 43 -4.86 -16.68 2.51
C VAL A 43 -4.59 -15.77 3.70
N TYR A 44 -3.32 -15.69 4.10
CA TYR A 44 -2.87 -14.76 5.14
C TYR A 44 -2.27 -13.52 4.49
N CYS A 45 -2.64 -12.35 5.00
CA CYS A 45 -2.13 -11.05 4.61
C CYS A 45 -1.54 -10.34 5.84
N GLY A 46 -0.31 -9.84 5.73
CA GLY A 46 0.35 -9.01 6.74
C GLY A 46 0.73 -7.66 6.13
N PRO A 47 -0.11 -6.62 6.27
CA PRO A 47 0.20 -5.30 5.75
C PRO A 47 1.03 -4.45 6.71
N GLU A 48 1.96 -3.67 6.18
CA GLU A 48 2.77 -2.67 6.89
C GLU A 48 2.33 -1.26 6.42
N PRO A 49 1.22 -0.70 6.95
CA PRO A 49 0.74 0.62 6.54
C PRO A 49 1.56 1.71 7.25
N GLU A 50 2.51 2.29 6.53
CA GLU A 50 3.21 3.50 6.94
C GLU A 50 2.22 4.68 7.06
N PHE A 51 2.62 5.75 7.75
CA PHE A 51 1.86 7.01 7.83
C PHE A 51 2.75 8.20 8.19
N PHE A 52 2.20 9.41 8.08
CA PHE A 52 2.78 10.64 8.63
C PHE A 52 1.93 11.20 9.75
N ILE A 53 2.55 11.83 10.73
CA ILE A 53 1.93 12.69 11.74
C ILE A 53 2.47 14.12 11.57
N PHE A 54 1.62 15.02 11.09
CA PHE A 54 1.90 16.44 10.94
C PHE A 54 1.28 17.25 12.08
N ASP A 55 1.84 18.43 12.34
CA ASP A 55 1.24 19.43 13.24
C ASP A 55 0.14 20.21 12.55
N ASP A 56 0.32 20.51 11.26
CA ASP A 56 -0.60 21.34 10.50
C ASP A 56 -0.67 20.89 9.03
N VAL A 57 -1.81 21.18 8.40
CA VAL A 57 -2.03 20.97 6.97
C VAL A 57 -2.99 22.03 6.43
N LYS A 58 -2.57 22.73 5.39
CA LYS A 58 -3.37 23.74 4.66
C LYS A 58 -3.38 23.39 3.19
N TYR A 59 -4.51 23.50 2.53
CA TYR A 59 -4.62 23.34 1.09
C TYR A 59 -5.88 24.04 0.60
N ASP A 60 -5.81 24.60 -0.61
CA ASP A 60 -6.97 25.16 -1.28
C ASP A 60 -6.70 25.29 -2.79
N VAL A 61 -7.77 25.29 -3.58
CA VAL A 61 -7.74 25.42 -5.04
C VAL A 61 -8.84 26.37 -5.48
N GLY A 62 -8.44 27.56 -5.93
CA GLY A 62 -9.31 28.57 -6.49
C GLY A 62 -9.05 28.85 -7.97
N MET A 63 -9.80 29.78 -8.55
CA MET A 63 -9.66 30.17 -9.96
C MET A 63 -8.27 30.76 -10.27
N ASN A 64 -7.66 31.44 -9.31
CA ASN A 64 -6.40 32.16 -9.48
C ASN A 64 -5.28 31.71 -8.52
N TYR A 65 -5.47 30.60 -7.80
CA TYR A 65 -4.47 30.06 -6.88
C TYR A 65 -4.64 28.55 -6.66
N SER A 66 -3.54 27.87 -6.36
CA SER A 66 -3.54 26.52 -5.81
C SER A 66 -2.33 26.37 -4.90
N TYR A 67 -2.53 25.83 -3.71
CA TYR A 67 -1.42 25.56 -2.79
C TYR A 67 -1.74 24.39 -1.87
N TYR A 68 -0.68 23.81 -1.33
CA TYR A 68 -0.73 22.97 -0.14
C TYR A 68 0.51 23.25 0.70
N GLU A 69 0.40 23.08 2.01
CA GLU A 69 1.48 23.22 2.98
C GLU A 69 1.22 22.23 4.11
N VAL A 70 2.22 21.43 4.44
CA VAL A 70 2.24 20.58 5.64
C VAL A 70 3.35 21.06 6.55
N ASP A 71 3.15 20.95 7.86
CA ASP A 71 4.17 21.36 8.83
C ASP A 71 4.31 20.33 9.95
N SER A 72 5.53 20.22 10.50
CA SER A 72 5.87 19.29 11.58
C SER A 72 7.06 19.80 12.37
N SER A 73 7.01 19.66 13.70
CA SER A 73 8.06 20.02 14.65
C SER A 73 9.38 19.26 14.42
N GLU A 74 9.32 18.11 13.76
CA GLU A 74 10.48 17.32 13.32
C GLU A 74 11.00 17.73 11.94
N GLY A 75 10.24 18.51 11.17
CA GLY A 75 10.52 18.88 9.79
C GLY A 75 11.87 19.58 9.62
N TRP A 76 12.71 19.09 8.70
CA TRP A 76 13.99 19.71 8.39
C TRP A 76 13.87 21.19 7.98
N TRP A 77 12.76 21.56 7.34
CA TRP A 77 12.44 22.92 6.95
C TRP A 77 12.29 23.88 8.15
N ARG A 78 12.15 23.38 9.38
CA ARG A 78 12.09 24.18 10.63
C ARG A 78 13.43 24.36 11.34
N THR A 79 14.55 23.93 10.77
CA THR A 79 15.88 24.10 11.41
C THR A 79 16.25 25.56 11.68
N GLY A 80 15.79 26.48 10.84
CA GLY A 80 15.94 27.93 11.03
C GLY A 80 14.68 28.65 11.52
N ALA A 81 13.64 27.92 11.93
CA ALA A 81 12.37 28.52 12.36
C ALA A 81 12.51 29.22 13.72
N ASP A 82 11.81 30.33 13.88
CA ASP A 82 11.74 31.09 15.12
C ASP A 82 10.71 30.47 16.09
N GLU A 83 11.14 29.46 16.85
CA GLU A 83 10.30 28.67 17.79
C GLU A 83 10.40 29.15 19.25
N ASN A 84 11.33 30.05 19.57
CA ASN A 84 11.49 30.70 20.89
C ASN A 84 11.37 29.78 22.15
N PRO A 85 12.35 28.90 22.46
CA PRO A 85 13.57 28.61 21.70
C PRO A 85 13.37 27.47 20.69
N ASN A 86 14.11 27.51 19.58
CA ASN A 86 14.28 26.33 18.71
C ASN A 86 15.33 25.40 19.34
N LEU A 87 14.88 24.27 19.87
CA LEU A 87 15.73 23.29 20.56
C LEU A 87 16.51 22.38 19.60
N GLY A 88 16.39 22.60 18.28
CA GLY A 88 17.04 21.77 17.27
C GLY A 88 16.39 20.39 17.14
N HIS A 89 17.21 19.35 17.02
CA HIS A 89 16.80 17.94 16.90
C HIS A 89 15.78 17.65 15.77
N LYS A 90 15.84 18.44 14.70
CA LYS A 90 15.07 18.19 13.47
C LYS A 90 15.66 17.00 12.72
N ILE A 91 14.81 16.27 12.01
CA ILE A 91 15.22 15.08 11.25
C ILE A 91 15.63 15.55 9.85
N LYS A 92 16.78 15.08 9.36
CA LYS A 92 17.19 15.37 7.96
C LYS A 92 16.31 14.57 7.00
N PRO A 93 16.13 15.03 5.75
CA PRO A 93 15.49 14.19 4.74
C PRO A 93 16.17 12.83 4.64
N LYS A 94 15.38 11.75 4.56
CA LYS A 94 15.84 10.36 4.61
C LYS A 94 16.63 9.96 5.87
N GLY A 95 16.49 10.72 6.96
CA GLY A 95 17.26 10.54 8.20
C GLY A 95 16.44 10.04 9.40
N GLY A 96 15.17 9.69 9.19
CA GLY A 96 14.22 9.34 10.26
C GLY A 96 14.28 7.90 10.74
N TYR A 97 15.00 7.01 10.05
CA TYR A 97 15.09 5.58 10.40
C TYR A 97 16.41 5.28 11.12
N PHE A 98 16.49 5.12 12.44
CA PHE A 98 15.45 5.30 13.47
C PHE A 98 16.09 5.95 14.72
N PRO A 99 16.45 7.24 14.67
CA PRO A 99 17.17 7.89 15.76
C PRO A 99 16.31 7.88 17.04
N VAL A 100 16.95 7.77 18.20
CA VAL A 100 16.27 7.83 19.49
C VAL A 100 15.84 9.28 19.83
N PRO A 101 14.91 9.48 20.78
CA PRO A 101 14.66 10.80 21.35
C PRO A 101 15.96 11.46 21.85
N PRO A 102 16.12 12.79 21.70
CA PRO A 102 15.09 13.77 21.34
C PRO A 102 14.92 14.03 19.83
N ASN A 103 15.63 13.33 18.95
CA ASN A 103 15.44 13.47 17.50
C ASN A 103 14.06 12.95 17.06
N ASP A 104 13.66 11.79 17.58
CA ASP A 104 12.31 11.26 17.46
C ASP A 104 11.43 11.86 18.55
N GLN A 105 10.60 12.81 18.15
CA GLN A 105 9.68 13.58 19.00
C GLN A 105 8.30 12.93 19.06
N LEU A 106 8.03 11.93 18.20
CA LEU A 106 6.74 11.26 18.07
C LEU A 106 6.71 9.83 18.66
N ASP A 107 7.78 9.39 19.33
CA ASP A 107 7.84 8.10 20.04
C ASP A 107 6.65 7.89 21.00
N HIS A 108 6.35 8.88 21.84
CA HIS A 108 5.28 8.75 22.83
C HIS A 108 3.89 8.60 22.16
N ILE A 109 3.61 9.37 21.11
CA ILE A 109 2.32 9.28 20.43
C ILE A 109 2.16 7.94 19.71
N ARG A 110 3.23 7.41 19.10
CA ARG A 110 3.19 6.06 18.48
C ARG A 110 2.98 4.96 19.51
N LYS A 111 3.55 5.08 20.72
CA LYS A 111 3.26 4.15 21.84
C LYS A 111 1.78 4.18 22.25
N VAL A 112 1.18 5.37 22.33
CA VAL A 112 -0.26 5.48 22.64
C VAL A 112 -1.13 4.91 21.51
N MET A 113 -0.75 5.12 20.25
CA MET A 113 -1.40 4.47 19.11
C MET A 113 -1.36 2.95 19.24
N ALA A 114 -0.18 2.38 19.49
CA ALA A 114 -0.01 0.93 19.67
C ALA A 114 -0.86 0.38 20.82
N MET A 115 -0.83 1.03 21.99
CA MET A 115 -1.67 0.62 23.14
C MET A 115 -3.17 0.63 22.79
N LYS A 116 -3.64 1.64 22.03
CA LYS A 116 -5.04 1.72 21.60
C LYS A 116 -5.40 0.67 20.54
N MET A 117 -4.45 0.30 19.69
CA MET A 117 -4.61 -0.83 18.76
C MET A 117 -4.73 -2.14 19.52
N GLU A 118 -3.92 -2.38 20.55
CA GLU A 118 -4.03 -3.55 21.42
C GLU A 118 -5.37 -3.59 22.19
N GLU A 119 -5.83 -2.47 22.73
CA GLU A 119 -7.15 -2.35 23.36
C GLU A 119 -8.30 -2.68 22.39
N ALA A 120 -8.11 -2.42 21.09
CA ALA A 120 -9.07 -2.75 20.03
C ALA A 120 -8.94 -4.19 19.51
N GLY A 121 -8.00 -4.98 20.03
CA GLY A 121 -7.82 -6.40 19.70
C GLY A 121 -6.78 -6.69 18.61
N LEU A 122 -6.03 -5.70 18.13
CA LEU A 122 -4.89 -5.93 17.23
C LEU A 122 -3.70 -6.43 18.06
N VAL A 123 -2.85 -7.27 17.46
CA VAL A 123 -1.59 -7.70 18.09
C VAL A 123 -0.46 -6.90 17.47
N VAL A 124 0.07 -5.91 18.20
CA VAL A 124 1.18 -5.08 17.73
C VAL A 124 2.49 -5.87 17.83
N GLU A 125 3.32 -5.81 16.79
CA GLU A 125 4.60 -6.52 16.70
C GLU A 125 5.80 -5.56 16.83
N ALA A 126 5.71 -4.38 16.23
CA ALA A 126 6.73 -3.35 16.29
C ALA A 126 6.14 -1.94 16.08
N LEU A 127 6.90 -0.93 16.46
CA LEU A 127 6.64 0.46 16.10
C LEU A 127 7.96 1.20 15.96
N HIS A 128 8.07 2.07 14.97
CA HIS A 128 9.26 2.90 14.76
C HIS A 128 8.94 4.18 13.99
N HIS A 129 9.87 5.12 14.07
CA HIS A 129 9.93 6.22 13.12
C HIS A 129 10.46 5.68 11.78
N GLU A 130 9.89 6.18 10.68
CA GLU A 130 10.22 5.77 9.32
C GLU A 130 11.26 6.69 8.66
N VAL A 131 11.63 6.44 7.40
CA VAL A 131 12.77 7.11 6.75
C VAL A 131 12.63 8.63 6.60
N ALA A 132 11.46 9.14 6.24
CA ALA A 132 11.26 10.55 5.89
C ALA A 132 11.25 11.50 7.10
N THR A 133 11.69 12.74 6.89
CA THR A 133 11.55 13.81 7.88
C THR A 133 10.08 14.13 8.16
N GLY A 134 9.81 14.79 9.30
CA GLY A 134 8.53 15.43 9.54
C GLY A 134 7.44 14.45 9.99
N GLY A 135 7.83 13.36 10.65
CA GLY A 135 6.93 12.49 11.39
C GLY A 135 6.41 11.28 10.64
N GLN A 136 7.21 10.67 9.76
CA GLN A 136 6.86 9.36 9.20
C GLN A 136 6.96 8.28 10.30
N GLY A 137 6.00 7.36 10.32
CA GLY A 137 6.02 6.23 11.24
C GLY A 137 5.36 4.99 10.66
N GLU A 138 5.64 3.87 11.32
CA GLU A 138 5.06 2.57 11.04
C GLU A 138 4.75 1.88 12.38
N ILE A 139 3.61 1.18 12.42
CA ILE A 139 3.23 0.30 13.51
C ILE A 139 2.85 -1.03 12.88
N ASP A 140 3.71 -2.02 13.08
CA ASP A 140 3.48 -3.38 12.61
C ASP A 140 2.49 -4.08 13.52
N PHE A 141 1.56 -4.79 12.91
CA PHE A 141 0.63 -5.66 13.61
C PHE A 141 0.53 -6.99 12.89
N ARG A 142 0.24 -8.02 13.68
CA ARG A 142 0.23 -9.40 13.24
C ARG A 142 -0.69 -9.58 12.03
N PHE A 143 -0.20 -10.35 11.07
CA PHE A 143 -0.98 -10.79 9.92
C PHE A 143 -2.31 -11.45 10.34
N GLY A 144 -3.30 -11.39 9.46
CA GLY A 144 -4.60 -12.05 9.63
C GLY A 144 -5.00 -12.80 8.36
N THR A 145 -6.13 -13.52 8.41
CA THR A 145 -6.76 -13.96 7.16
C THR A 145 -7.11 -12.73 6.31
N LEU A 146 -7.29 -12.88 4.99
CA LEU A 146 -7.48 -11.73 4.08
C LEU A 146 -8.54 -10.71 4.57
N ILE A 147 -9.67 -11.17 5.11
CA ILE A 147 -10.70 -10.29 5.67
C ILE A 147 -10.24 -9.62 6.96
N GLU A 148 -9.70 -10.39 7.91
CA GLU A 148 -9.21 -9.87 9.19
C GLU A 148 -8.10 -8.85 8.99
N ALA A 149 -7.17 -9.09 8.06
CA ALA A 149 -6.10 -8.17 7.72
C ALA A 149 -6.65 -6.85 7.14
N ALA A 150 -7.66 -6.93 6.28
CA ALA A 150 -8.29 -5.73 5.71
C ALA A 150 -9.10 -4.95 6.77
N ASP A 151 -9.83 -5.66 7.63
CA ASP A 151 -10.53 -5.09 8.80
C ASP A 151 -9.51 -4.41 9.75
N ASN A 152 -8.36 -5.04 10.00
CA ASN A 152 -7.28 -4.49 10.86
C ASN A 152 -6.66 -3.21 10.31
N ILE A 153 -6.47 -3.08 8.99
CA ILE A 153 -6.03 -1.80 8.39
C ILE A 153 -7.04 -0.69 8.66
N GLN A 154 -8.34 -0.97 8.54
CA GLN A 154 -9.38 0.02 8.80
C GLN A 154 -9.35 0.48 10.26
N TRP A 155 -9.17 -0.46 11.20
CA TRP A 155 -8.96 -0.15 12.61
C TRP A 155 -7.69 0.66 12.86
N ALA A 156 -6.56 0.25 12.29
CA ALA A 156 -5.29 0.96 12.43
C ALA A 156 -5.41 2.41 11.93
N LYS A 157 -5.95 2.63 10.72
CA LYS A 157 -6.18 3.97 10.16
C LYS A 157 -7.09 4.81 11.04
N TYR A 158 -8.17 4.23 11.59
CA TYR A 158 -9.08 4.92 12.49
C TYR A 158 -8.38 5.32 13.80
N ILE A 159 -7.69 4.39 14.45
CA ILE A 159 -7.04 4.61 15.74
C ILE A 159 -5.90 5.62 15.60
N ILE A 160 -5.02 5.45 14.61
CA ILE A 160 -3.88 6.34 14.37
C ILE A 160 -4.34 7.77 14.12
N LYS A 161 -5.36 7.98 13.27
CA LYS A 161 -5.91 9.32 13.00
C LYS A 161 -6.53 9.97 14.23
N ASN A 162 -7.29 9.21 15.02
CA ASN A 162 -7.96 9.76 16.20
C ASN A 162 -6.98 10.03 17.34
N VAL A 163 -5.98 9.16 17.55
CA VAL A 163 -4.92 9.41 18.53
C VAL A 163 -4.09 10.62 18.10
N ALA A 164 -3.72 10.76 16.82
CA ALA A 164 -3.09 11.97 16.31
C ALA A 164 -3.89 13.24 16.67
N LYS A 165 -5.20 13.20 16.45
CA LYS A 165 -6.10 14.31 16.79
C LYS A 165 -6.16 14.61 18.29
N MET A 166 -6.14 13.59 19.15
CA MET A 166 -6.11 13.75 20.61
C MET A 166 -4.87 14.51 21.10
N PHE A 167 -3.75 14.39 20.38
CA PHE A 167 -2.51 15.10 20.66
C PHE A 167 -2.40 16.45 19.92
N GLY A 168 -3.49 16.94 19.32
CA GLY A 168 -3.49 18.19 18.57
C GLY A 168 -2.76 18.13 17.24
N LYS A 169 -2.53 16.93 16.69
CA LYS A 169 -1.85 16.67 15.42
C LYS A 169 -2.83 16.12 14.38
N THR A 170 -2.35 15.86 13.17
CA THR A 170 -3.10 15.23 12.08
C THR A 170 -2.29 14.12 11.44
N ALA A 171 -2.89 12.94 11.25
CA ALA A 171 -2.22 11.82 10.58
C ALA A 171 -2.75 11.59 9.17
N THR A 172 -1.86 11.28 8.25
CA THR A 172 -2.19 10.94 6.86
C THR A 172 -1.51 9.65 6.42
N PHE A 173 -2.21 8.88 5.60
CA PHE A 173 -1.73 7.65 4.95
C PHE A 173 -1.54 7.88 3.44
N MET A 174 -1.50 9.15 3.00
CA MET A 174 -1.35 9.48 1.59
C MET A 174 0.03 9.01 1.09
N PRO A 175 0.14 8.51 -0.15
CA PRO A 175 1.37 7.86 -0.61
C PRO A 175 2.58 8.79 -0.67
N LYS A 176 2.39 10.08 -0.94
CA LYS A 176 3.49 11.04 -1.08
C LYS A 176 3.08 12.45 -0.60
N PRO A 177 3.14 12.71 0.72
CA PRO A 177 2.87 14.03 1.27
C PRO A 177 4.06 15.00 1.08
N LEU A 178 5.29 14.48 1.05
CA LEU A 178 6.52 15.27 0.95
C LEU A 178 7.25 14.97 -0.36
N TYR A 179 7.54 16.03 -1.13
CA TYR A 179 8.44 15.94 -2.28
C TYR A 179 9.90 15.85 -1.81
N GLY A 180 10.70 15.01 -2.48
CA GLY A 180 12.13 14.87 -2.19
C GLY A 180 12.48 14.00 -0.97
N ASP A 181 11.49 13.40 -0.31
CA ASP A 181 11.71 12.43 0.78
C ASP A 181 10.91 11.13 0.56
N ASN A 182 11.05 10.13 1.43
CA ASN A 182 10.33 8.85 1.32
C ASN A 182 8.80 9.05 1.33
N GLY A 183 8.10 8.18 0.60
CA GLY A 183 6.64 8.12 0.59
C GLY A 183 6.14 7.06 1.56
N THR A 184 4.81 6.92 1.64
CA THR A 184 4.09 5.99 2.50
C THR A 184 3.62 4.77 1.72
N GLY A 185 4.14 3.59 2.08
CA GLY A 185 3.76 2.30 1.53
C GLY A 185 2.66 1.56 2.31
N MET A 186 2.26 0.42 1.75
CA MET A 186 1.54 -0.65 2.43
C MET A 186 2.14 -1.98 1.99
N HIS A 187 3.36 -2.28 2.43
CA HIS A 187 4.00 -3.54 2.05
C HIS A 187 3.11 -4.69 2.50
N THR A 188 2.72 -5.54 1.56
CA THR A 188 1.71 -6.57 1.81
C THR A 188 2.36 -7.93 1.73
N HIS A 189 2.57 -8.55 2.89
CA HIS A 189 3.03 -9.93 2.99
C HIS A 189 1.89 -10.88 2.69
N MET A 190 2.11 -11.88 1.83
CA MET A 190 1.07 -12.86 1.46
C MET A 190 1.59 -14.30 1.50
N SER A 191 0.70 -15.22 1.91
CA SER A 191 0.89 -16.67 1.77
C SER A 191 -0.45 -17.39 1.63
N ILE A 192 -0.48 -18.45 0.80
CA ILE A 192 -1.64 -19.35 0.68
C ILE A 192 -1.36 -20.62 1.47
N TRP A 193 -2.39 -21.10 2.17
CA TRP A 193 -2.34 -22.28 3.01
C TRP A 193 -3.44 -23.26 2.62
N LYS A 194 -3.19 -24.54 2.90
CA LYS A 194 -4.14 -25.64 2.72
C LYS A 194 -3.99 -26.65 3.85
N ASN A 195 -5.08 -27.00 4.52
CA ASN A 195 -5.10 -27.96 5.62
C ASN A 195 -4.06 -27.65 6.73
N GLY A 196 -3.79 -26.36 6.97
CA GLY A 196 -2.80 -25.92 7.96
C GLY A 196 -1.34 -25.98 7.51
N GLU A 197 -1.06 -26.26 6.23
CA GLU A 197 0.29 -26.22 5.64
C GLU A 197 0.47 -24.99 4.75
N ASN A 198 1.64 -24.36 4.85
CA ASN A 198 2.01 -23.19 4.07
C ASN A 198 2.46 -23.62 2.66
N LEU A 199 1.66 -23.32 1.65
CA LEU A 199 1.93 -23.71 0.26
C LEU A 199 3.02 -22.87 -0.40
N PHE A 200 3.47 -21.78 0.23
CA PHE A 200 4.54 -20.95 -0.34
C PHE A 200 5.93 -21.47 0.03
N HIS A 201 6.04 -22.41 0.96
CA HIS A 201 7.30 -23.05 1.29
C HIS A 201 7.62 -24.21 0.33
N GLY A 202 8.86 -24.27 -0.16
CA GLY A 202 9.37 -25.38 -0.95
C GLY A 202 10.87 -25.26 -1.19
N ASP A 203 11.35 -25.99 -2.21
CA ASP A 203 12.79 -26.16 -2.48
C ASP A 203 13.30 -25.30 -3.66
N SER A 204 12.50 -24.35 -4.14
CA SER A 204 12.89 -23.43 -5.22
C SER A 204 13.62 -22.20 -4.67
N TYR A 205 13.76 -21.16 -5.50
CA TYR A 205 14.47 -19.94 -5.16
C TYR A 205 14.07 -19.38 -3.78
N ALA A 206 15.08 -19.07 -2.96
CA ALA A 206 14.91 -18.53 -1.60
C ALA A 206 13.97 -19.34 -0.68
N GLY A 207 13.82 -20.65 -0.91
CA GLY A 207 12.96 -21.54 -0.14
C GLY A 207 11.46 -21.37 -0.41
N LEU A 208 11.13 -20.81 -1.58
CA LEU A 208 9.77 -20.77 -2.11
C LEU A 208 9.40 -22.10 -2.77
N SER A 209 8.11 -22.40 -2.85
CA SER A 209 7.58 -23.44 -3.72
C SER A 209 7.40 -22.94 -5.15
N GLU A 210 7.20 -23.87 -6.08
CA GLU A 210 6.79 -23.56 -7.44
C GLU A 210 5.43 -22.83 -7.46
N THR A 211 4.50 -23.21 -6.59
CA THR A 211 3.21 -22.51 -6.39
C THR A 211 3.42 -21.04 -6.05
N ALA A 212 4.36 -20.71 -5.15
CA ALA A 212 4.66 -19.32 -4.83
C ALA A 212 5.29 -18.59 -6.01
N LEU A 213 6.19 -19.23 -6.77
CA LEU A 213 6.76 -18.62 -7.98
C LEU A 213 5.66 -18.31 -8.99
N TYR A 214 4.74 -19.24 -9.25
CA TYR A 214 3.61 -18.98 -10.14
C TYR A 214 2.69 -17.87 -9.63
N PHE A 215 2.45 -17.80 -8.32
CA PHE A 215 1.71 -16.69 -7.71
C PHE A 215 2.39 -15.33 -7.95
N ILE A 216 3.71 -15.26 -7.79
CA ILE A 216 4.52 -14.06 -8.12
C ILE A 216 4.39 -13.73 -9.62
N GLY A 217 4.47 -14.73 -10.51
CA GLY A 217 4.36 -14.52 -11.95
C GLY A 217 3.00 -13.97 -12.37
N GLY A 218 1.92 -14.42 -11.74
CA GLY A 218 0.58 -13.84 -11.91
C GLY A 218 0.51 -12.38 -11.49
N ILE A 219 1.05 -12.02 -10.32
CA ILE A 219 1.10 -10.62 -9.87
C ILE A 219 1.91 -9.76 -10.84
N ILE A 220 3.08 -10.22 -11.31
CA ILE A 220 3.92 -9.47 -12.25
C ILE A 220 3.20 -9.27 -13.59
N LYS A 221 2.59 -10.33 -14.13
CA LYS A 221 1.83 -10.28 -15.40
C LYS A 221 0.72 -9.23 -15.36
N HIS A 222 -0.04 -9.20 -14.26
CA HIS A 222 -1.22 -8.35 -14.11
C HIS A 222 -0.94 -7.04 -13.36
N ALA A 223 0.31 -6.73 -13.04
CA ALA A 223 0.67 -5.66 -12.12
C ALA A 223 0.08 -4.30 -12.50
N LYS A 224 0.02 -3.98 -13.81
CA LYS A 224 -0.54 -2.71 -14.28
C LYS A 224 -2.02 -2.56 -13.96
N ALA A 225 -2.82 -3.61 -14.18
CA ALA A 225 -4.24 -3.62 -13.80
C ALA A 225 -4.42 -3.70 -12.28
N VAL A 226 -3.59 -4.47 -11.58
CA VAL A 226 -3.59 -4.57 -10.10
C VAL A 226 -3.31 -3.22 -9.43
N CYS A 227 -2.46 -2.38 -10.03
CA CYS A 227 -2.18 -1.02 -9.55
C CYS A 227 -3.43 -0.13 -9.50
N ALA A 228 -4.47 -0.41 -10.30
CA ALA A 228 -5.74 0.32 -10.19
C ALA A 228 -6.42 0.15 -8.81
N PHE A 229 -6.14 -0.94 -8.09
CA PHE A 229 -6.71 -1.20 -6.75
C PHE A 229 -5.70 -1.04 -5.61
N THR A 230 -4.43 -1.35 -5.88
CA THR A 230 -3.33 -1.31 -4.88
C THR A 230 -2.65 0.06 -4.80
N ASN A 231 -2.75 0.86 -5.87
CA ASN A 231 -2.25 2.23 -5.98
C ASN A 231 -3.34 3.14 -6.58
N PRO A 232 -4.52 3.23 -5.94
CA PRO A 232 -5.73 3.67 -6.63
C PRO A 232 -5.90 5.19 -6.70
N THR A 233 -4.88 5.99 -6.35
CA THR A 233 -4.99 7.46 -6.36
C THR A 233 -3.94 8.11 -7.23
N VAL A 234 -4.19 9.33 -7.70
CA VAL A 234 -3.19 10.10 -8.47
C VAL A 234 -1.90 10.34 -7.64
N ASN A 235 -2.01 10.46 -6.31
CA ASN A 235 -0.86 10.65 -5.42
C ASN A 235 0.01 9.39 -5.27
N SER A 236 -0.55 8.19 -5.47
CA SER A 236 0.20 6.93 -5.51
C SER A 236 1.38 6.96 -6.50
N TYR A 237 1.16 7.56 -7.67
CA TYR A 237 2.16 7.66 -8.74
C TYR A 237 3.17 8.81 -8.54
N LYS A 238 3.03 9.58 -7.45
CA LYS A 238 4.09 10.47 -6.95
C LYS A 238 5.03 9.73 -5.98
N ARG A 239 4.58 8.60 -5.40
CA ARG A 239 5.43 7.67 -4.65
C ARG A 239 6.18 6.72 -5.57
N LEU A 240 5.51 6.11 -6.54
CA LEU A 240 6.08 5.15 -7.50
C LEU A 240 7.00 5.81 -8.54
N VAL A 241 8.07 6.44 -8.06
CA VAL A 241 9.13 7.04 -8.86
C VAL A 241 10.49 6.50 -8.39
N PRO A 242 11.49 6.38 -9.27
CA PRO A 242 12.82 5.92 -8.87
C PRO A 242 13.44 6.75 -7.72
N GLY A 243 14.21 6.11 -6.83
CA GLY A 243 15.10 6.78 -5.86
C GLY A 243 14.60 6.96 -4.40
N PHE A 244 13.41 6.43 -4.04
CA PHE A 244 12.81 6.61 -2.70
C PHE A 244 12.32 5.30 -2.05
N GLU A 245 13.03 4.19 -2.28
CA GLU A 245 12.61 2.83 -1.85
C GLU A 245 11.25 2.36 -2.41
N ALA A 246 10.64 3.14 -3.29
CA ALA A 246 9.42 2.79 -3.99
C ALA A 246 9.73 1.86 -5.16
N PRO A 247 9.13 0.67 -5.21
CA PRO A 247 9.50 -0.34 -6.19
C PRO A 247 8.74 -0.11 -7.51
N VAL A 248 9.45 0.43 -8.49
CA VAL A 248 8.88 0.64 -9.83
C VAL A 248 9.12 -0.55 -10.77
N ASN A 249 10.13 -1.36 -10.49
CA ASN A 249 10.56 -2.47 -11.32
C ASN A 249 9.87 -3.78 -10.89
N LEU A 250 9.12 -4.39 -11.80
CA LEU A 250 8.36 -5.61 -11.60
C LEU A 250 9.26 -6.85 -11.70
N CYS A 251 10.12 -6.99 -10.71
CA CYS A 251 10.92 -8.19 -10.49
C CYS A 251 10.75 -8.69 -9.06
N TYR A 252 11.26 -9.89 -8.82
CA TYR A 252 11.32 -10.48 -7.49
C TYR A 252 12.77 -10.80 -7.10
N SER A 253 13.05 -10.73 -5.79
CA SER A 253 14.39 -11.00 -5.26
C SER A 253 14.34 -11.27 -3.76
N ALA A 254 15.26 -12.10 -3.27
CA ALA A 254 15.48 -12.29 -1.85
C ALA A 254 16.20 -11.07 -1.27
N ARG A 255 15.74 -10.58 -0.12
CA ARG A 255 16.32 -9.43 0.65
C ARG A 255 16.23 -8.06 -0.03
N ASN A 256 16.16 -7.98 -1.36
CA ASN A 256 16.26 -6.74 -2.10
C ASN A 256 15.03 -5.84 -1.92
N ARG A 257 15.22 -4.67 -1.32
CA ARG A 257 14.16 -3.68 -1.09
C ARG A 257 13.80 -2.87 -2.34
N SER A 258 14.61 -2.92 -3.41
CA SER A 258 14.31 -2.22 -4.66
C SER A 258 13.35 -2.99 -5.57
N ALA A 259 13.15 -4.29 -5.33
CA ALA A 259 12.25 -5.14 -6.11
C ALA A 259 10.77 -4.92 -5.74
N ALA A 260 9.86 -5.04 -6.71
CA ALA A 260 8.41 -5.01 -6.48
C ALA A 260 7.93 -6.12 -5.55
N ILE A 261 8.55 -7.30 -5.63
CA ILE A 261 8.22 -8.44 -4.79
C ILE A 261 9.47 -8.92 -4.06
N ARG A 262 9.54 -8.66 -2.76
CA ARG A 262 10.65 -9.14 -1.91
C ARG A 262 10.30 -10.50 -1.33
N VAL A 263 11.29 -11.38 -1.23
CA VAL A 263 11.17 -12.62 -0.43
C VAL A 263 11.90 -12.43 0.89
N PRO A 264 11.20 -12.29 2.03
CA PRO A 264 11.82 -12.13 3.33
C PRO A 264 12.67 -13.34 3.73
N VAL A 265 13.80 -13.08 4.39
CA VAL A 265 14.63 -14.13 4.97
C VAL A 265 13.97 -14.60 6.26
N VAL A 266 13.61 -15.87 6.31
CA VAL A 266 12.92 -16.47 7.45
C VAL A 266 13.55 -17.81 7.79
N THR A 267 13.49 -18.19 9.06
CA THR A 267 14.07 -19.43 9.60
C THR A 267 13.07 -20.57 9.71
N SER A 268 11.77 -20.32 9.48
CA SER A 268 10.70 -21.31 9.59
C SER A 268 9.94 -21.47 8.27
N SER A 269 9.61 -22.70 7.91
CA SER A 269 8.75 -23.03 6.76
C SER A 269 7.39 -22.32 6.87
N LYS A 270 6.81 -22.27 8.08
CA LYS A 270 5.55 -21.58 8.34
C LYS A 270 5.62 -20.08 8.10
N ALA A 271 6.79 -19.46 8.23
CA ALA A 271 6.98 -18.03 8.04
C ALA A 271 7.25 -17.63 6.57
N LYS A 272 7.34 -18.61 5.65
CA LYS A 272 7.62 -18.34 4.24
C LYS A 272 6.46 -17.59 3.59
N ARG A 273 6.78 -16.49 2.92
CA ARG A 273 5.82 -15.57 2.31
C ARG A 273 6.51 -14.73 1.25
N ILE A 274 5.72 -14.04 0.45
CA ILE A 274 6.20 -12.95 -0.41
C ILE A 274 5.77 -11.62 0.21
N GLU A 275 6.48 -10.55 -0.12
CA GLU A 275 6.10 -9.19 0.24
C GLU A 275 5.93 -8.38 -1.05
N VAL A 276 4.71 -7.95 -1.33
CA VAL A 276 4.39 -7.07 -2.45
C VAL A 276 4.52 -5.63 -1.97
N ARG A 277 5.47 -4.88 -2.53
CA ARG A 277 5.93 -3.59 -1.97
C ARG A 277 5.34 -2.34 -2.65
N PHE A 278 4.78 -2.50 -3.85
CA PHE A 278 4.17 -1.38 -4.57
C PHE A 278 2.87 -0.85 -3.95
N PRO A 279 1.99 -1.65 -3.27
CA PRO A 279 0.75 -1.12 -2.71
C PRO A 279 0.96 0.03 -1.74
N ASP A 280 -0.05 0.88 -1.62
CA ASP A 280 -0.11 1.97 -0.64
C ASP A 280 -1.48 2.03 0.07
N SER A 281 -1.51 2.79 1.16
CA SER A 281 -2.68 2.87 2.06
C SER A 281 -3.77 3.86 1.61
N SER A 282 -3.72 4.35 0.37
CA SER A 282 -4.69 5.33 -0.14
C SER A 282 -6.04 4.72 -0.53
N GLY A 283 -6.06 3.40 -0.76
CA GLY A 283 -7.21 2.65 -1.23
C GLY A 283 -8.08 1.97 -0.18
N ALA A 284 -8.90 1.06 -0.70
CA ALA A 284 -9.67 0.08 0.06
C ALA A 284 -8.88 -1.24 0.19
N PRO A 285 -8.47 -1.66 1.40
CA PRO A 285 -7.61 -2.84 1.56
C PRO A 285 -8.27 -4.13 1.08
N TYR A 286 -9.59 -4.26 1.21
CA TYR A 286 -10.35 -5.41 0.70
C TYR A 286 -10.16 -5.61 -0.81
N LEU A 287 -10.22 -4.52 -1.60
CA LEU A 287 -10.06 -4.59 -3.05
C LEU A 287 -8.59 -4.83 -3.43
N ALA A 288 -7.65 -4.17 -2.74
CA ALA A 288 -6.22 -4.35 -2.97
C ALA A 288 -5.79 -5.80 -2.75
N PHE A 289 -6.18 -6.42 -1.63
CA PHE A 289 -5.86 -7.82 -1.34
C PHE A 289 -6.58 -8.78 -2.27
N THR A 290 -7.82 -8.47 -2.66
CA THR A 290 -8.55 -9.29 -3.64
C THR A 290 -7.85 -9.26 -5.00
N ALA A 291 -7.44 -8.09 -5.50
CA ALA A 291 -6.76 -7.98 -6.78
C ALA A 291 -5.42 -8.75 -6.77
N LEU A 292 -4.65 -8.65 -5.68
CA LEU A 292 -3.40 -9.42 -5.52
C LEU A 292 -3.66 -10.93 -5.47
N LEU A 293 -4.67 -11.38 -4.72
CA LEU A 293 -5.04 -12.79 -4.65
C LEU A 293 -5.45 -13.31 -6.02
N MET A 294 -6.37 -12.62 -6.71
CA MET A 294 -6.88 -13.06 -8.02
C MET A 294 -5.78 -13.09 -9.08
N ALA A 295 -4.88 -12.09 -9.09
CA ALA A 295 -3.73 -12.08 -10.00
C ALA A 295 -2.80 -13.26 -9.74
N GLY A 296 -2.49 -13.54 -8.47
CA GLY A 296 -1.65 -14.66 -8.11
C GLY A 296 -2.30 -16.03 -8.36
N LEU A 297 -3.63 -16.15 -8.23
CA LEU A 297 -4.36 -17.36 -8.60
C LEU A 297 -4.34 -17.60 -10.10
N ASP A 298 -4.49 -16.58 -10.94
CA ASP A 298 -4.30 -16.71 -12.39
C ASP A 298 -2.89 -17.22 -12.71
N GLY A 299 -1.89 -16.69 -12.00
CA GLY A 299 -0.51 -17.16 -12.02
C GLY A 299 -0.37 -18.66 -11.81
N ILE A 300 -0.96 -19.18 -10.74
CA ILE A 300 -0.94 -20.60 -10.36
C ILE A 300 -1.67 -21.46 -11.40
N GLU A 301 -2.89 -21.07 -11.79
CA GLU A 301 -3.73 -21.81 -12.73
C GLU A 301 -3.06 -21.96 -14.10
N ASN A 302 -2.43 -20.88 -14.59
CA ASN A 302 -1.78 -20.84 -15.90
C ASN A 302 -0.27 -21.15 -15.84
N LYS A 303 0.28 -21.48 -14.67
CA LYS A 303 1.71 -21.76 -14.44
C LYS A 303 2.63 -20.66 -15.00
N ILE A 304 2.28 -19.41 -14.73
CA ILE A 304 3.02 -18.24 -15.23
C ILE A 304 4.29 -18.07 -14.38
N HIS A 305 5.47 -18.35 -14.95
CA HIS A 305 6.73 -18.17 -14.24
C HIS A 305 7.17 -16.70 -14.24
N PRO A 306 7.66 -16.13 -13.12
CA PRO A 306 8.07 -14.73 -13.01
C PRO A 306 9.43 -14.41 -13.68
N GLY A 307 9.95 -15.30 -14.52
CA GLY A 307 11.34 -15.25 -15.00
C GLY A 307 12.38 -15.53 -13.91
N GLU A 308 13.64 -15.17 -14.17
CA GLU A 308 14.74 -15.31 -13.20
C GLU A 308 14.71 -14.16 -12.17
N PRO A 309 15.14 -14.40 -10.92
CA PRO A 309 15.20 -13.37 -9.88
C PRO A 309 16.31 -12.35 -10.19
N VAL A 310 16.12 -11.10 -9.76
CA VAL A 310 17.09 -10.01 -9.97
C VAL A 310 17.76 -9.62 -8.66
N ASP A 311 18.84 -10.33 -8.32
CA ASP A 311 19.61 -10.16 -7.08
C ASP A 311 20.70 -9.08 -7.18
N LYS A 312 20.35 -7.95 -7.79
CA LYS A 312 21.20 -6.76 -7.92
C LYS A 312 20.44 -5.54 -7.37
N ASN A 313 21.15 -4.54 -6.84
CA ASN A 313 20.51 -3.28 -6.51
C ASN A 313 19.98 -2.64 -7.80
N LEU A 314 18.66 -2.55 -7.94
CA LEU A 314 18.05 -2.08 -9.19
C LEU A 314 18.29 -0.59 -9.43
N TYR A 315 18.62 0.17 -8.39
CA TYR A 315 18.97 1.59 -8.53
C TYR A 315 20.31 1.80 -9.22
N ASP A 316 21.20 0.81 -9.17
CA ASP A 316 22.55 0.88 -9.71
C ASP A 316 22.67 0.13 -11.06
N LEU A 317 21.56 -0.46 -11.55
CA LEU A 317 21.55 -1.12 -12.84
C LEU A 317 21.71 -0.10 -13.97
N PRO A 318 22.52 -0.40 -14.98
CA PRO A 318 22.66 0.51 -16.09
C PRO A 318 21.36 0.55 -16.94
N PRO A 319 21.06 1.67 -17.61
CA PRO A 319 19.78 1.87 -18.31
C PRO A 319 19.45 0.78 -19.33
N GLU A 320 20.45 0.14 -19.94
CA GLU A 320 20.26 -0.98 -20.86
C GLU A 320 19.70 -2.24 -20.19
N GLU A 321 20.12 -2.58 -18.97
CA GLU A 321 19.58 -3.73 -18.22
C GLU A 321 18.18 -3.44 -17.67
N LEU A 322 17.89 -2.16 -17.36
CA LEU A 322 16.58 -1.73 -16.84
C LEU A 322 15.46 -1.78 -17.90
N LYS A 323 15.78 -1.61 -19.18
CA LYS A 323 14.77 -1.59 -20.26
C LYS A 323 14.01 -2.90 -20.41
N ASP A 324 14.65 -4.01 -20.08
CA ASP A 324 14.05 -5.34 -20.21
C ASP A 324 13.23 -5.74 -18.98
N ILE A 325 13.26 -4.93 -17.91
CA ILE A 325 12.47 -5.16 -16.69
C ILE A 325 11.14 -4.39 -16.81
N PRO A 326 9.99 -5.08 -16.82
CA PRO A 326 8.70 -4.42 -16.82
C PRO A 326 8.54 -3.51 -15.60
N THR A 327 7.79 -2.41 -15.75
CA THR A 327 7.51 -1.48 -14.65
C THR A 327 6.03 -1.42 -14.31
N VAL A 328 5.73 -0.99 -13.08
CA VAL A 328 4.40 -0.50 -12.71
C VAL A 328 3.97 0.67 -13.61
N PRO A 329 2.67 1.00 -13.68
CA PRO A 329 2.20 2.16 -14.43
C PRO A 329 2.81 3.46 -13.91
N GLY A 330 3.03 4.43 -14.80
CA GLY A 330 3.53 5.76 -14.45
C GLY A 330 2.45 6.73 -13.98
N SER A 331 1.17 6.36 -14.09
CA SER A 331 0.03 7.18 -13.68
C SER A 331 -1.22 6.34 -13.35
N LEU A 332 -2.17 6.95 -12.64
CA LEU A 332 -3.47 6.33 -12.39
C LEU A 332 -4.24 6.09 -13.69
N GLU A 333 -4.13 7.00 -14.67
CA GLU A 333 -4.75 6.86 -15.99
C GLU A 333 -4.23 5.60 -16.70
N GLU A 334 -2.91 5.37 -16.72
CA GLU A 334 -2.33 4.15 -17.30
C GLU A 334 -2.79 2.88 -16.57
N ALA A 335 -2.91 2.91 -15.23
CA ALA A 335 -3.38 1.77 -14.46
C ALA A 335 -4.87 1.45 -14.74
N ILE A 336 -5.70 2.48 -14.89
CA ILE A 336 -7.12 2.34 -15.23
C ILE A 336 -7.31 1.85 -16.66
N ASP A 337 -6.51 2.34 -17.61
CA ASP A 337 -6.52 1.85 -18.99
C ASP A 337 -5.99 0.42 -19.10
N ALA A 338 -5.04 0.02 -18.24
CA ALA A 338 -4.58 -1.35 -18.14
C ALA A 338 -5.67 -2.26 -17.55
N LEU A 339 -6.36 -1.80 -16.50
CA LEU A 339 -7.49 -2.52 -15.91
C LEU A 339 -8.58 -2.77 -16.96
N GLU A 340 -8.95 -1.76 -17.75
CA GLU A 340 -9.97 -1.88 -18.81
C GLU A 340 -9.61 -2.94 -19.88
N LYS A 341 -8.31 -3.21 -20.07
CA LYS A 341 -7.81 -4.18 -21.06
C LYS A 341 -7.49 -5.56 -20.47
N ASP A 342 -7.31 -5.66 -19.16
CA ASP A 342 -6.84 -6.86 -18.45
C ASP A 342 -7.57 -6.99 -17.10
N TYR A 343 -8.87 -7.29 -17.15
CA TYR A 343 -9.68 -7.53 -15.95
C TYR A 343 -10.25 -8.95 -15.84
N GLU A 344 -10.07 -9.81 -16.85
CA GLU A 344 -10.67 -11.15 -16.88
C GLU A 344 -10.27 -12.00 -15.66
N PHE A 345 -9.03 -11.84 -15.17
CA PHE A 345 -8.57 -12.55 -13.97
C PHE A 345 -9.34 -12.15 -12.70
N LEU A 346 -9.91 -10.93 -12.64
CA LEU A 346 -10.70 -10.42 -11.52
C LEU A 346 -12.15 -10.91 -11.54
N THR A 347 -12.68 -11.25 -12.72
CA THR A 347 -14.08 -11.70 -12.89
C THR A 347 -14.24 -13.21 -12.71
N LYS A 348 -13.14 -13.97 -12.70
CA LYS A 348 -13.14 -15.40 -12.38
C LYS A 348 -13.92 -15.70 -11.09
N GLY A 349 -14.75 -16.73 -11.13
CA GLY A 349 -15.62 -17.09 -10.00
C GLY A 349 -16.70 -16.07 -9.64
N GLY A 350 -16.92 -15.04 -10.47
CA GLY A 350 -17.83 -13.94 -10.16
C GLY A 350 -17.37 -13.07 -8.98
N VAL A 351 -16.05 -13.04 -8.72
CA VAL A 351 -15.45 -12.31 -7.59
C VAL A 351 -15.69 -10.82 -7.73
N MET A 352 -15.24 -10.21 -8.84
CA MET A 352 -15.63 -8.87 -9.25
C MET A 352 -16.59 -8.96 -10.44
N SER A 353 -17.76 -8.34 -10.35
CA SER A 353 -18.67 -8.24 -11.50
C SER A 353 -18.16 -7.21 -12.50
N GLU A 354 -18.41 -7.42 -13.80
CA GLU A 354 -18.09 -6.45 -14.86
C GLU A 354 -18.68 -5.06 -14.56
N GLN A 355 -19.96 -4.99 -14.14
CA GLN A 355 -20.58 -3.73 -13.73
C GLN A 355 -19.83 -2.98 -12.62
N PHE A 356 -19.25 -3.72 -11.66
CA PHE A 356 -18.46 -3.08 -10.61
C PHE A 356 -17.17 -2.47 -11.18
N LEU A 357 -16.52 -3.18 -12.10
CA LEU A 357 -15.29 -2.72 -12.73
C LEU A 357 -15.54 -1.51 -13.62
N GLU A 358 -16.61 -1.52 -14.42
CA GLU A 358 -17.05 -0.38 -15.24
C GLU A 358 -17.29 0.86 -14.39
N ASP A 359 -18.09 0.74 -13.32
CA ASP A 359 -18.38 1.84 -12.41
C ASP A 359 -17.11 2.34 -11.69
N TYR A 360 -16.21 1.43 -11.32
CA TYR A 360 -14.95 1.78 -10.66
C TYR A 360 -14.04 2.58 -11.61
N ILE A 361 -13.91 2.13 -12.86
CA ILE A 361 -13.15 2.82 -13.92
C ILE A 361 -13.74 4.22 -14.15
N GLU A 362 -15.06 4.32 -14.31
CA GLU A 362 -15.74 5.60 -14.51
C GLU A 362 -15.53 6.55 -13.33
N TYR A 363 -15.69 6.05 -12.10
CA TYR A 363 -15.45 6.81 -10.88
C TYR A 363 -14.01 7.36 -10.84
N LYS A 364 -13.00 6.52 -11.11
CA LYS A 364 -11.59 6.94 -11.06
C LYS A 364 -11.26 7.98 -12.11
N ARG A 365 -11.83 7.85 -13.32
CA ARG A 365 -11.68 8.86 -14.38
C ARG A 365 -12.30 10.20 -13.97
N LYS A 366 -13.56 10.21 -13.53
CA LYS A 366 -14.31 11.44 -13.24
C LYS A 366 -13.95 12.14 -11.93
N GLU A 367 -13.73 11.38 -10.86
CA GLU A 367 -13.60 11.93 -9.51
C GLU A 367 -12.16 12.13 -9.07
N GLU A 368 -11.18 11.52 -9.75
CA GLU A 368 -9.76 11.61 -9.37
C GLU A 368 -8.86 12.06 -10.51
N ILE A 369 -8.91 11.43 -11.69
CA ILE A 369 -8.03 11.76 -12.80
C ILE A 369 -8.38 13.13 -13.40
N ASP A 370 -9.62 13.33 -13.83
CA ASP A 370 -10.07 14.57 -14.46
C ASP A 370 -9.88 15.81 -13.56
N PRO A 371 -10.22 15.76 -12.26
CA PRO A 371 -10.01 16.89 -11.37
C PRO A 371 -8.55 17.32 -11.28
N VAL A 372 -7.59 16.38 -11.25
CA VAL A 372 -6.16 16.73 -11.22
C VAL A 372 -5.68 17.19 -12.59
N ARG A 373 -6.06 16.50 -13.66
CA ARG A 373 -5.62 16.80 -15.03
C ARG A 373 -6.02 18.19 -15.51
N LEU A 374 -7.21 18.66 -15.11
CA LEU A 374 -7.77 19.93 -15.57
C LEU A 374 -7.32 21.16 -14.75
N ARG A 375 -6.55 20.96 -13.67
CA ARG A 375 -6.11 22.03 -12.77
C ARG A 375 -4.63 22.35 -12.99
N PRO A 376 -4.27 23.57 -13.43
CA PRO A 376 -2.87 23.98 -13.53
C PRO A 376 -2.15 23.84 -12.19
N THR A 377 -0.93 23.30 -12.21
CA THR A 377 -0.13 23.12 -11.00
C THR A 377 0.85 24.29 -10.79
N PRO A 378 1.25 24.59 -9.53
CA PRO A 378 2.27 25.62 -9.28
C PRO A 378 3.57 25.43 -10.07
N MET A 379 3.96 24.18 -10.35
CA MET A 379 5.15 23.85 -11.14
C MET A 379 5.03 24.30 -12.60
N GLU A 380 3.83 24.24 -13.20
CA GLU A 380 3.61 24.70 -14.58
C GLU A 380 3.85 26.20 -14.72
N PHE A 381 3.51 27.01 -13.71
CA PHE A 381 3.82 28.44 -13.72
C PHE A 381 5.33 28.70 -13.65
N MET A 382 6.09 27.89 -12.91
CA MET A 382 7.55 28.01 -12.86
C MET A 382 8.21 27.63 -14.20
N LEU A 383 7.60 26.76 -14.99
CA LEU A 383 8.14 26.28 -16.26
C LEU A 383 7.68 27.11 -17.46
N TYR A 384 6.46 27.63 -17.42
CA TYR A 384 5.76 28.09 -18.62
C TYR A 384 5.15 29.50 -18.51
N PHE A 385 5.37 30.25 -17.42
CA PHE A 385 4.79 31.59 -17.30
C PHE A 385 5.40 32.61 -18.27
N ASP A 386 6.66 32.42 -18.66
CA ASP A 386 7.46 33.34 -19.48
C ASP A 386 7.69 32.87 -20.93
N VAL A 387 6.91 31.88 -21.41
CA VAL A 387 7.01 31.34 -22.78
C VAL A 387 6.72 32.33 -23.89
#